data_AF-A0A6N7CYH7-F1
#
_entry.id   AF-A0A6N7CYH7-F1
#
_cell.length_a   1.000
_cell.length_b   1.000
_cell.length_c   1.000
_cell.angle_alpha   90.00
_cell.angle_beta   90.00
_cell.angle_gamma   90.00
#
_symmetry.space_group_name_H-M   'P 1'
#
loop_
_entity.id
_entity.type
_entity.pdbx_description
1 polymer ?
#
loop_
_entity_poly.entity_id
_entity_poly.type
_entity_poly.pdbx_seq_one_letter_code
_entity_poly.pdbx_strand_id
1 'polypeptide(L)'
;MKVALSHSDPLLRTCLAQQWLSPMVDKARSEGYDPDSVARAIAELDDSHPLWEPFERTMLRGFDDWPDLHTDEWAVGAHDRLISADIETVWLYDRRGKTGNLVHGDGDPYVPYLLKLGSDGWKVLNVWSEIVPVPGWPPTLR
;
A
#
# COMPACT_ATOMS: atom_id res chain seq x y z
N MET A 1 8.07 5.41 -9.88
CA MET A 1 7.39 4.68 -8.79
C MET A 1 7.40 3.16 -8.97
N LYS A 2 7.72 2.62 -10.16
CA LYS A 2 7.98 1.18 -10.37
C LYS A 2 8.84 0.52 -9.27
N VAL A 3 9.91 1.18 -8.85
CA VAL A 3 10.77 0.71 -7.73
C VAL A 3 9.97 0.59 -6.43
N ALA A 4 9.18 1.60 -6.04
CA ALA A 4 8.36 1.54 -4.84
C ALA A 4 7.29 0.44 -4.91
N LEU A 5 6.58 0.32 -6.04
CA LEU A 5 5.58 -0.74 -6.24
C LEU A 5 6.20 -2.15 -6.28
N SER A 6 7.47 -2.28 -6.68
CA SER A 6 8.19 -3.56 -6.64
C SER A 6 8.49 -4.05 -5.21
N HIS A 7 8.43 -3.16 -4.22
CA HIS A 7 8.51 -3.49 -2.80
C HIS A 7 7.13 -3.76 -2.16
N SER A 8 6.04 -3.52 -2.89
CA SER A 8 4.70 -3.90 -2.46
C SER A 8 4.42 -5.39 -2.71
N ASP A 9 3.50 -5.96 -1.96
CA ASP A 9 2.96 -7.30 -2.20
C ASP A 9 2.06 -7.30 -3.45
N PRO A 10 2.07 -8.34 -4.31
CA PRO A 10 1.16 -8.46 -5.45
C PRO A 10 -0.32 -8.27 -5.09
N LEU A 11 -0.73 -8.71 -3.90
CA LEU A 11 -2.10 -8.55 -3.40
C LEU A 11 -2.45 -7.06 -3.22
N LEU A 12 -1.54 -6.29 -2.62
CA LEU A 12 -1.73 -4.85 -2.46
C LEU A 12 -1.83 -4.16 -3.82
N ARG A 13 -0.95 -4.49 -4.77
CA ARG A 13 -1.00 -3.89 -6.12
C ARG A 13 -2.30 -4.19 -6.85
N THR A 14 -2.81 -5.41 -6.68
CA THR A 14 -4.12 -5.82 -7.23
C THR A 14 -5.24 -4.94 -6.67
N CYS A 15 -5.29 -4.78 -5.35
CA CYS A 15 -6.30 -3.93 -4.71
C CYS A 15 -6.14 -2.46 -5.12
N LEU A 16 -4.92 -1.94 -5.26
CA LEU A 16 -4.72 -0.57 -5.73
C LEU A 16 -5.22 -0.36 -7.17
N ALA A 17 -4.95 -1.31 -8.06
CA ALA A 17 -5.45 -1.26 -9.42
C ALA A 17 -6.98 -1.32 -9.46
N GLN A 18 -7.59 -2.22 -8.68
CA GLN A 18 -9.05 -2.34 -8.58
C GLN A 18 -9.69 -1.08 -7.97
N GLN A 19 -9.09 -0.49 -6.93
CA GLN A 19 -9.57 0.76 -6.34
C GLN A 19 -9.55 1.90 -7.37
N TRP A 20 -8.48 2.00 -8.15
CA TRP A 20 -8.33 3.01 -9.19
C TRP A 20 -9.35 2.84 -10.32
N LEU A 21 -9.61 1.60 -10.72
CA LEU A 21 -10.55 1.24 -11.80
C LEU A 21 -12.02 1.21 -11.35
N SER A 22 -12.29 1.13 -10.04
CA SER A 22 -13.65 1.00 -9.51
C SER A 22 -14.65 2.05 -10.02
N PRO A 23 -14.29 3.36 -10.17
CA PRO A 23 -15.21 4.35 -10.72
C PRO A 23 -15.60 4.12 -12.19
N MET A 24 -14.85 3.30 -12.93
CA MET A 24 -15.06 3.05 -14.36
C MET A 24 -15.47 1.61 -14.68
N VAL A 25 -15.52 0.71 -13.69
CA VAL A 25 -15.68 -0.74 -13.90
C VAL A 25 -16.99 -1.10 -14.59
N ASP A 26 -18.12 -0.49 -14.20
CA ASP A 26 -19.44 -0.83 -14.74
C ASP A 26 -19.58 -0.41 -16.19
N LYS A 27 -19.10 0.80 -16.52
CA LYS A 27 -19.08 1.30 -17.89
C LYS A 27 -18.16 0.45 -18.76
N ALA A 28 -16.95 0.14 -18.29
CA ALA A 28 -16.00 -0.69 -19.02
C ALA A 28 -16.61 -2.08 -19.35
N ARG A 29 -17.26 -2.71 -18.38
CA ARG A 29 -17.97 -3.98 -18.59
C ARG A 29 -19.12 -3.86 -19.59
N SER A 30 -19.93 -2.79 -19.52
CA SER A 30 -21.02 -2.55 -20.48
C SER A 30 -20.54 -2.35 -21.91
N GLU A 31 -19.30 -1.86 -22.07
CA GLU A 31 -18.64 -1.64 -23.37
C GLU A 31 -17.84 -2.87 -23.83
N GLY A 32 -17.87 -3.97 -23.07
CA GLY A 32 -17.22 -5.24 -23.42
C GLY A 32 -15.73 -5.32 -23.07
N TYR A 33 -15.20 -4.39 -22.29
CA TYR A 33 -13.84 -4.47 -21.77
C TYR A 33 -13.75 -5.39 -20.56
N ASP A 34 -12.53 -5.88 -20.28
CA ASP A 34 -12.20 -6.71 -19.12
C ASP A 34 -11.33 -5.94 -18.10
N PRO A 35 -11.94 -5.31 -17.08
CA PRO A 35 -11.20 -4.62 -16.02
C PRO A 35 -10.29 -5.54 -15.20
N ASP A 36 -10.61 -6.83 -15.09
CA ASP A 36 -9.82 -7.79 -14.33
C ASP A 36 -8.48 -8.08 -15.03
N SER A 37 -8.47 -8.06 -16.38
CA SER A 37 -7.23 -8.11 -17.17
C SER A 37 -6.33 -6.89 -16.91
N VAL A 38 -6.91 -5.68 -16.89
CA VAL A 38 -6.15 -4.45 -16.61
C VAL A 38 -5.58 -4.47 -15.18
N ALA A 39 -6.38 -4.87 -14.20
CA ALA A 39 -5.94 -4.97 -12.82
C ALA A 39 -4.77 -5.96 -12.66
N ARG A 40 -4.81 -7.09 -13.39
CA ARG A 40 -3.73 -8.08 -13.42
C ARG A 40 -2.44 -7.51 -14.02
N ALA A 41 -2.53 -6.85 -15.17
CA ALA A 41 -1.37 -6.25 -15.83
C ALA A 41 -0.66 -5.23 -14.91
N ILE A 42 -1.44 -4.39 -14.22
CA ILE A 42 -0.89 -3.44 -13.23
C ILE A 42 -0.27 -4.17 -12.04
N ALA A 43 -0.92 -5.23 -11.53
CA ALA A 43 -0.40 -6.01 -10.40
C ALA A 43 0.93 -6.73 -10.73
N GLU A 44 1.13 -7.07 -12.00
CA GLU A 44 2.36 -7.68 -12.55
C GLU A 44 3.45 -6.66 -12.88
N LEU A 45 3.22 -5.36 -12.65
CA LEU A 45 4.14 -4.27 -12.95
C LEU A 45 4.46 -4.15 -14.46
N ASP A 46 3.49 -4.47 -15.32
CA ASP A 46 3.61 -4.29 -16.76
C ASP A 46 3.50 -2.80 -17.12
N ASP A 47 4.66 -2.15 -17.27
CA ASP A 47 4.77 -0.75 -17.66
C ASP A 47 4.57 -0.52 -19.15
N SER A 48 4.45 -1.58 -19.95
CA SER A 48 4.05 -1.48 -21.36
C SER A 48 2.53 -1.34 -21.53
N HIS A 49 1.75 -1.64 -20.47
CA HIS A 49 0.30 -1.52 -20.52
C HIS A 49 -0.12 -0.05 -20.72
N PRO A 50 -1.03 0.28 -21.66
CA PRO A 50 -1.40 1.67 -21.97
C PRO A 50 -1.94 2.48 -20.79
N LEU A 51 -2.49 1.80 -19.78
CA LEU A 51 -3.04 2.41 -18.56
C LEU A 51 -2.03 2.50 -17.40
N TRP A 52 -0.78 2.06 -17.60
CA TRP A 52 0.25 2.11 -16.57
C TRP A 52 0.57 3.54 -16.12
N GLU A 53 0.90 4.43 -17.05
CA GLU A 53 1.31 5.80 -16.71
C GLU A 53 0.18 6.59 -15.99
N PRO A 54 -1.10 6.54 -16.44
CA PRO A 54 -2.19 7.15 -15.70
C PRO A 54 -2.39 6.58 -14.28
N PHE A 55 -2.25 5.26 -14.12
CA PHE A 55 -2.31 4.60 -12.82
C PHE A 55 -1.18 5.08 -11.91
N GLU A 56 0.07 5.04 -12.40
CA GLU A 56 1.27 5.47 -11.68
C GLU A 56 1.13 6.94 -11.24
N ARG A 57 0.66 7.82 -12.12
CA ARG A 57 0.45 9.23 -11.76
C ARG A 57 -0.60 9.42 -10.66
N THR A 58 -1.66 8.62 -10.68
CA THR A 58 -2.73 8.70 -9.66
C THR A 58 -2.24 8.22 -8.31
N MET A 59 -1.49 7.12 -8.29
CA MET A 59 -0.90 6.59 -7.06
C MET A 59 0.10 7.57 -6.45
N LEU A 60 0.97 8.22 -7.25
CA LEU A 60 1.91 9.24 -6.76
C LEU A 60 1.20 10.39 -6.05
N ARG A 61 0.13 10.92 -6.67
CA ARG A 61 -0.66 11.99 -6.06
C ARG A 61 -1.30 11.59 -4.74
N GLY A 62 -1.75 10.34 -4.61
CA GLY A 62 -2.29 9.83 -3.35
C GLY A 62 -1.24 9.73 -2.24
N PHE A 63 0.04 9.65 -2.60
CA PHE A 63 1.16 9.71 -1.65
C PHE A 63 1.67 11.14 -1.41
N ASP A 64 1.38 12.13 -2.27
CA ASP A 64 1.71 13.53 -1.98
C ASP A 64 0.95 14.06 -0.74
N ASP A 65 -0.18 13.44 -0.39
CA ASP A 65 -0.94 13.73 0.83
C ASP A 65 -0.38 13.04 2.09
N TRP A 66 0.66 12.21 1.95
CA TRP A 66 1.34 11.60 3.10
C TRP A 66 2.25 12.60 3.80
N PRO A 67 2.43 12.48 5.12
CA PRO A 67 3.42 13.28 5.82
C PRO A 67 4.80 13.04 5.23
N ASP A 68 5.62 14.09 5.13
CA ASP A 68 7.02 13.96 4.72
C ASP A 68 7.74 12.95 5.63
N LEU A 69 7.95 11.74 5.11
CA LEU A 69 8.61 10.64 5.81
C LEU A 69 10.13 10.79 5.61
N HIS A 70 10.74 11.72 6.34
CA HIS A 70 12.20 11.78 6.44
C HIS A 70 12.69 10.70 7.42
N THR A 71 13.62 9.87 6.97
CA THR A 71 14.06 8.68 7.74
C THR A 71 14.70 9.00 9.09
N ASP A 72 15.18 10.23 9.29
CA ASP A 72 15.73 10.76 10.55
C ASP A 72 14.65 11.32 11.49
N GLU A 73 13.44 11.53 10.98
CA GLU A 73 12.31 12.11 11.69
C GLU A 73 11.28 11.07 12.15
N TRP A 74 11.44 9.81 11.74
CA TRP A 74 10.53 8.72 12.07
C TRP A 74 11.28 7.55 12.71
N ALA A 75 10.63 6.80 13.60
CA ALA A 75 11.15 5.51 14.07
C ALA A 75 10.11 4.41 14.04
N VAL A 76 10.64 3.20 13.96
CA VAL A 76 9.92 1.96 14.15
C VAL A 76 9.73 1.71 15.64
N GLY A 77 8.51 1.35 16.02
CA GLY A 77 8.18 0.88 17.37
C GLY A 77 9.03 -0.32 17.79
N ALA A 78 9.35 -0.43 19.08
CA ALA A 78 10.09 -1.58 19.60
C ALA A 78 9.26 -2.88 19.69
N HIS A 79 7.95 -2.79 19.45
CA HIS A 79 7.04 -3.92 19.49
C HIS A 79 6.37 -4.04 18.12
N ASP A 80 6.93 -4.84 17.24
CA ASP A 80 6.22 -5.27 16.05
C ASP A 80 5.13 -6.25 16.48
N ARG A 81 3.96 -6.17 15.83
CA ARG A 81 2.85 -7.09 16.11
C ARG A 81 2.78 -8.14 15.03
N LEU A 82 3.12 -9.37 15.42
CA LEU A 82 2.89 -10.53 14.58
C LEU A 82 1.38 -10.79 14.43
N ILE A 83 0.87 -10.72 13.20
CA ILE A 83 -0.52 -11.09 12.87
C ILE A 83 -0.60 -12.59 12.55
N SER A 84 0.36 -13.10 11.78
CA SER A 84 0.54 -14.51 11.45
C SER A 84 2.03 -14.82 11.27
N ALA A 85 2.41 -16.08 11.05
CA ALA A 85 3.81 -16.48 10.88
C ALA A 85 4.55 -15.75 9.74
N ASP A 86 3.81 -15.20 8.78
CA ASP A 86 4.29 -14.50 7.60
C ASP A 86 3.82 -13.05 7.51
N ILE A 87 3.09 -12.52 8.49
CA ILE A 87 2.54 -11.16 8.45
C ILE A 87 2.85 -10.41 9.74
N GLU A 88 3.43 -9.23 9.60
CA GLU A 88 3.87 -8.36 10.68
C GLU A 88 3.36 -6.94 10.47
N THR A 89 2.91 -6.29 11.55
CA THR A 89 2.64 -4.85 11.56
C THR A 89 3.81 -4.12 12.17
N VAL A 90 4.33 -3.16 11.40
CA VAL A 90 5.33 -2.19 11.83
C VAL A 90 4.64 -0.84 11.95
N TRP A 91 4.80 -0.17 13.09
CA TRP A 91 4.30 1.19 13.27
C TRP A 91 5.44 2.19 13.16
N LEU A 92 5.27 3.15 12.24
CA LEU A 92 6.14 4.31 12.15
C LEU A 92 5.58 5.42 13.01
N TYR A 93 6.44 6.00 13.84
CA TYR A 93 6.11 7.05 14.77
C TYR A 93 6.93 8.30 14.51
N ASP A 94 6.26 9.46 14.54
CA ASP A 94 6.89 10.76 14.37
C ASP A 94 7.78 11.09 15.59
N ARG A 95 9.05 11.36 15.31
CA ARG A 95 10.12 11.72 16.25
C ARG A 95 10.59 13.16 16.15
N ARG A 96 9.98 14.00 15.31
CA ARG A 96 10.40 15.39 15.15
C ARG A 96 10.43 16.11 16.50
N GLY A 97 11.60 16.63 16.85
CA GLY A 97 11.83 17.31 18.12
C GLY A 97 11.82 16.41 19.38
N LYS A 98 11.76 15.07 19.23
CA LYS A 98 11.75 14.12 20.35
C LYS A 98 13.10 13.39 20.47
N THR A 99 13.59 13.22 21.69
CA THR A 99 14.85 12.49 21.99
C THR A 99 14.63 11.39 23.03
N GLY A 100 15.47 10.36 23.01
CA GLY A 100 15.38 9.21 23.94
C GLY A 100 14.34 8.16 23.55
N ASN A 101 14.02 7.26 24.50
CA ASN A 101 12.98 6.24 24.33
C ASN A 101 11.62 6.92 24.32
N LEU A 102 10.86 6.74 23.24
CA LEU A 102 9.52 7.29 23.10
C LEU A 102 8.51 6.28 23.65
N VAL A 103 7.78 6.68 24.68
CA VAL A 103 6.56 5.98 25.08
C VAL A 103 5.44 6.62 24.29
N HIS A 104 4.90 5.87 23.34
CA HIS A 104 3.79 6.33 22.50
C HIS A 104 2.50 6.30 23.32
N GLY A 105 1.80 7.44 23.39
CA GLY A 105 0.55 7.57 24.14
C GLY A 105 -0.68 7.43 23.24
N ASP A 106 -1.84 7.24 23.86
CA ASP A 106 -3.12 7.26 23.13
C ASP A 106 -3.28 8.58 22.37
N GLY A 107 -3.43 8.50 21.04
CA GLY A 107 -3.70 9.65 20.16
C GLY A 107 -2.48 10.28 19.48
N ASP A 108 -1.26 9.82 19.76
CA ASP A 108 -0.09 10.23 18.99
C ASP A 108 -0.20 9.72 17.53
N PRO A 109 0.26 10.49 16.52
CA PRO A 109 0.18 10.07 15.12
C PRO A 109 1.12 8.89 14.86
N TYR A 110 0.62 7.91 14.10
CA TYR A 110 1.40 6.78 13.61
C TYR A 110 0.95 6.39 12.21
N VAL A 111 1.85 5.73 11.47
CA VAL A 111 1.56 5.16 10.16
C VAL A 111 1.76 3.64 10.24
N PRO A 112 0.70 2.83 10.08
CA PRO A 112 0.83 1.39 10.08
C PRO A 112 1.35 0.89 8.74
N TYR A 113 2.37 0.05 8.79
CA TYR A 113 2.83 -0.75 7.67
C TYR A 113 2.54 -2.21 7.97
N LEU A 114 1.70 -2.80 7.14
CA LEU A 114 1.53 -4.24 7.13
C LEU A 114 2.55 -4.84 6.18
N LEU A 115 3.37 -5.76 6.67
CA LEU A 115 4.40 -6.44 5.91
C LEU A 115 4.05 -7.92 5.78
N LYS A 116 4.40 -8.51 4.65
CA LYS A 116 4.28 -9.95 4.40
C LYS A 116 5.61 -10.54 3.97
N LEU A 117 6.00 -11.67 4.58
CA LEU A 117 7.19 -12.42 4.21
C LEU A 117 6.87 -13.32 3.03
N GLY A 118 7.49 -13.03 1.87
CA GLY A 118 7.48 -13.87 0.69
C GLY A 118 8.81 -14.58 0.45
N SER A 119 8.93 -15.27 -0.69
CA SER A 119 10.20 -15.90 -1.12
C SER A 119 11.34 -14.90 -1.27
N ASP A 120 11.01 -13.67 -1.65
CA ASP A 120 11.97 -12.61 -2.00
C ASP A 120 12.16 -11.62 -0.83
N GLY A 121 11.77 -12.03 0.38
CA GLY A 121 11.81 -11.23 1.59
C GLY A 121 10.49 -10.51 1.92
N TRP A 122 10.58 -9.54 2.83
CA TRP A 122 9.43 -8.75 3.27
C TRP A 122 8.95 -7.79 2.17
N LYS A 123 7.65 -7.77 1.95
CA LYS A 123 6.96 -6.86 1.05
C LYS A 123 5.87 -6.10 1.78
N VAL A 124 5.60 -4.89 1.32
CA VAL A 124 4.54 -4.03 1.89
C VAL A 124 3.18 -4.54 1.44
N LEU A 125 2.41 -5.08 2.39
CA LEU A 125 1.07 -5.63 2.20
C LEU A 125 -0.03 -4.58 2.41
N ASN A 126 0.19 -3.57 3.23
CA ASN A 126 -0.71 -2.42 3.39
C ASN A 126 0.06 -1.25 4.02
N VAL A 127 -0.37 -0.01 3.76
CA VAL A 127 0.24 1.22 4.29
C VAL A 127 -0.76 2.16 4.97
N TRP A 128 -2.05 1.82 4.94
CA TRP A 128 -3.11 2.65 5.53
C TRP A 128 -3.93 1.96 6.61
N SER A 129 -3.75 0.65 6.79
CA SER A 129 -4.51 -0.16 7.73
C SER A 129 -3.70 -1.37 8.15
N GLU A 130 -4.02 -1.89 9.34
CA GLU A 130 -3.49 -3.16 9.87
C GLU A 130 -4.23 -4.38 9.29
N ILE A 131 -5.19 -4.16 8.39
CA ILE A 131 -6.00 -5.21 7.79
C ILE A 131 -5.35 -5.69 6.49
N VAL A 132 -5.30 -7.02 6.32
CA VAL A 132 -4.91 -7.66 5.06
C VAL A 132 -5.90 -7.22 3.96
N PRO A 133 -5.42 -6.61 2.86
CA PRO A 133 -6.32 -6.12 1.83
C PRO A 133 -7.05 -7.26 1.14
N VAL A 134 -8.31 -7.01 0.76
CA VAL A 134 -9.17 -7.99 0.07
C VAL A 134 -9.52 -7.47 -1.32
N PRO A 135 -9.16 -8.20 -2.40
CA PRO A 135 -9.54 -7.83 -3.76
C PRO A 135 -11.06 -7.77 -3.95
N GLY A 136 -11.52 -6.88 -4.81
CA GLY A 136 -12.94 -6.68 -5.08
C GLY A 136 -13.20 -5.47 -5.97
N TRP A 137 -14.48 -5.22 -6.24
CA TRP A 137 -14.96 -4.09 -7.04
C TRP A 137 -16.05 -3.32 -6.26
N PRO A 138 -15.70 -2.45 -5.30
CA PRO A 138 -14.34 -2.03 -4.92
C PRO A 138 -13.64 -3.01 -3.97
N PRO A 139 -12.30 -2.91 -3.85
CA PRO A 139 -11.53 -3.71 -2.90
C PRO A 139 -11.65 -3.15 -1.47
N THR A 140 -11.31 -3.97 -0.48
CA THR A 140 -11.19 -3.55 0.92
C THR A 140 -9.72 -3.28 1.24
N LEU A 141 -9.40 -2.02 1.55
CA LEU A 141 -8.05 -1.56 1.92
C LEU A 141 -7.95 -1.09 3.37
N ARG A 142 -9.08 -0.83 4.03
CA ARG A 142 -9.18 -0.28 5.38
C ARG A 142 -10.37 -0.87 6.11
#